data_AF-A0A2T4TVH0-F1
#
_entry.id   AF-A0A2T4TVH0-F1
#
_cell.length_a   1.000
_cell.length_b   1.000
_cell.length_c   1.000
_cell.angle_alpha   90.00
_cell.angle_beta   90.00
_cell.angle_gamma   90.00
#
_symmetry.space_group_name_H-M   'P 1'
#
loop_
_entity.id
_entity.type
_entity.pdbx_description
1 polymer ?
#
loop_
_entity_poly.entity_id
_entity_poly.type
_entity_poly.pdbx_seq_one_letter_code
_entity_poly.pdbx_strand_id
1 'polypeptide(L)'
;MTPEDVYRSIDRLVGFILRYAITLAAISALSMALIETFKALFSWRDRFHKRRVRDWIQSVEIPPEAFIEIGRPPLVNHSDFRERVYSQLIRLTTGETVDPSAMGKSIEWTPWVISPDNALFALELEKMMGQIQDAADAALEHPNINPELYLFFSAAAHPDNDDHIRWFIWAQQPPASTADDPARAKSQADTYVRLRRFIRRRLDAFQLTMSYRWQTGNQVASVLLGAVALFGCLVYLAWTNPPQNPLDWVMLVVVSLAGGIMAPAAKDLVMALKRVRSGG
;
A
#
# COMPACT_ATOMS: atom_id res chain seq x y z
N MET A 1 -35.03 21.50 -41.96
CA MET A 1 -34.45 20.43 -41.13
C MET A 1 -35.54 19.43 -40.86
N THR A 2 -35.47 18.27 -41.50
CA THR A 2 -36.48 17.21 -41.38
C THR A 2 -36.11 16.25 -40.24
N PRO A 3 -37.07 15.45 -39.72
CA PRO A 3 -36.76 14.40 -38.76
C PRO A 3 -35.68 13.42 -39.24
N GLU A 4 -35.60 13.17 -40.55
CA GLU A 4 -34.59 12.31 -41.16
C GLU A 4 -33.18 12.91 -41.08
N ASP A 5 -33.06 14.23 -41.21
CA ASP A 5 -31.77 14.94 -41.07
C ASP A 5 -31.23 14.82 -39.63
N VAL A 6 -32.13 14.88 -38.65
CA VAL A 6 -31.80 14.68 -37.23
C VAL A 6 -31.31 13.25 -37.02
N TYR A 7 -32.03 12.25 -37.53
CA TYR A 7 -31.67 10.84 -37.37
C TYR A 7 -30.29 10.54 -37.99
N ARG A 8 -30.02 11.01 -39.21
CA ARG A 8 -28.71 10.82 -39.87
C ARG A 8 -27.57 11.50 -39.12
N SER A 9 -27.83 12.67 -38.53
CA SER A 9 -26.82 13.39 -37.74
C SER A 9 -26.49 12.64 -36.44
N ILE A 10 -27.52 12.12 -35.77
CA ILE A 10 -27.35 11.26 -34.59
C ILE A 10 -26.56 10.00 -34.96
N ASP A 11 -26.90 9.32 -36.06
CA ASP A 11 -26.24 8.07 -36.45
C ASP A 11 -24.75 8.27 -36.80
N ARG A 12 -24.41 9.37 -37.49
CA ARG A 12 -23.01 9.74 -37.73
C ARG A 12 -22.25 10.05 -36.44
N LEU A 13 -22.88 10.76 -35.52
CA LEU A 13 -22.29 11.06 -34.21
C LEU A 13 -22.06 9.77 -33.42
N VAL A 14 -23.02 8.86 -33.41
CA VAL A 14 -22.91 7.54 -32.76
C VAL A 14 -21.78 6.73 -33.38
N GLY A 15 -21.70 6.64 -34.71
CA GLY A 15 -20.62 5.93 -35.40
C GLY A 15 -19.23 6.52 -35.12
N PHE A 16 -19.13 7.85 -35.06
CA PHE A 16 -17.90 8.54 -34.67
C PHE A 16 -17.51 8.22 -33.22
N ILE A 17 -18.43 8.38 -32.27
CA ILE A 17 -18.21 8.09 -30.85
C ILE A 17 -17.79 6.63 -30.66
N LEU A 18 -18.46 5.68 -31.32
CA LEU A 18 -18.14 4.25 -31.21
C LEU A 18 -16.74 3.92 -31.70
N ARG A 19 -16.30 4.48 -32.83
CA ARG A 19 -14.94 4.25 -33.35
C ARG A 19 -13.89 4.80 -32.38
N TYR A 20 -14.08 6.03 -31.90
CA TYR A 20 -13.19 6.63 -30.90
C TYR A 20 -13.18 5.84 -29.60
N ALA A 21 -14.34 5.40 -29.11
CA ALA A 21 -14.45 4.59 -27.91
C ALA A 21 -13.70 3.26 -28.03
N ILE A 22 -13.78 2.58 -29.19
CA ILE A 22 -13.04 1.34 -29.44
C ILE A 22 -11.53 1.59 -29.43
N THR A 23 -11.05 2.64 -30.09
CA THR A 23 -9.62 2.98 -30.10
C THR A 23 -9.13 3.35 -28.70
N LEU A 24 -9.89 4.16 -27.96
CA LEU A 24 -9.58 4.51 -26.57
C LEU A 24 -9.58 3.28 -25.67
N ALA A 25 -10.52 2.37 -25.84
CA ALA A 25 -10.57 1.11 -25.10
C ALA A 25 -9.33 0.24 -25.37
N ALA A 26 -8.91 0.13 -26.64
CA ALA A 26 -7.72 -0.62 -27.03
C ALA A 26 -6.44 -0.01 -26.43
N ILE A 27 -6.29 1.32 -26.50
CA ILE A 27 -5.16 2.03 -25.88
C ILE A 27 -5.17 1.84 -24.36
N SER A 28 -6.33 1.92 -23.73
CA SER A 28 -6.48 1.74 -22.28
C SER A 28 -6.11 0.31 -21.86
N ALA A 29 -6.54 -0.69 -22.62
CA ALA A 29 -6.20 -2.09 -22.36
C ALA A 29 -4.69 -2.34 -22.52
N LEU A 30 -4.08 -1.85 -23.60
CA LEU A 30 -2.64 -1.95 -23.82
C LEU A 30 -1.86 -1.23 -22.72
N SER A 31 -2.30 -0.04 -22.33
CA SER A 31 -1.68 0.74 -21.24
C SER A 31 -1.72 -0.01 -19.92
N MET A 32 -2.85 -0.63 -19.58
CA MET A 32 -2.99 -1.45 -18.39
C MET A 32 -2.03 -2.65 -18.43
N ALA A 33 -1.98 -3.36 -19.56
CA ALA A 33 -1.09 -4.51 -19.74
C ALA A 33 0.38 -4.11 -19.57
N LEU A 34 0.81 -3.00 -20.18
CA LEU A 34 2.17 -2.47 -20.02
C LEU A 34 2.49 -2.10 -18.57
N ILE A 35 1.55 -1.48 -17.86
CA ILE A 35 1.72 -1.15 -16.44
C ILE A 35 1.82 -2.42 -15.59
N GLU A 36 1.02 -3.44 -15.86
CA GLU A 36 1.09 -4.72 -15.17
C GLU A 36 2.40 -5.45 -15.43
N THR A 37 2.85 -5.52 -16.69
CA THR A 37 4.16 -6.07 -17.06
C THR A 37 5.28 -5.29 -16.39
N PHE A 38 5.23 -3.96 -16.39
CA PHE A 38 6.23 -3.12 -15.74
C PHE A 38 6.26 -3.36 -14.22
N LYS A 39 5.10 -3.40 -13.56
CA LYS A 39 5.02 -3.70 -12.11
C LYS A 39 5.63 -5.07 -11.79
N ALA A 40 5.38 -6.07 -12.63
CA ALA A 40 5.93 -7.42 -12.47
C ALA A 40 7.46 -7.46 -12.68
N LEU A 41 7.96 -6.76 -13.70
CA LEU A 41 9.40 -6.74 -14.01
C LEU A 41 10.25 -6.00 -12.96
N PHE A 42 9.70 -4.97 -12.32
CA PHE A 42 10.46 -4.11 -11.40
C PHE A 42 10.16 -4.35 -9.92
N SER A 43 9.34 -5.36 -9.59
CA SER A 43 8.90 -5.65 -8.22
C SER A 43 8.44 -4.39 -7.48
N TRP A 44 7.75 -3.49 -8.18
CA TRP A 44 7.45 -2.14 -7.68
C TRP A 44 6.65 -2.21 -6.39
N ARG A 45 5.66 -3.11 -6.36
CA ARG A 45 4.78 -3.30 -5.20
C ARG A 45 5.58 -3.64 -3.94
N ASP A 46 6.55 -4.54 -4.06
CA ASP A 46 7.36 -5.00 -2.93
C ASP A 46 8.23 -3.85 -2.39
N ARG A 47 8.81 -3.05 -3.30
CA ARG A 47 9.53 -1.82 -2.95
C ARG A 47 8.62 -0.78 -2.28
N PHE A 48 7.39 -0.64 -2.76
CA PHE A 48 6.39 0.24 -2.16
C PHE A 48 6.02 -0.24 -0.75
N HIS A 49 5.73 -1.53 -0.56
CA HIS A 49 5.44 -2.12 0.74
C HIS A 49 6.60 -1.91 1.73
N LYS A 50 7.82 -2.29 1.34
CA LYS A 50 9.04 -2.11 2.15
C LYS A 50 9.26 -0.66 2.54
N ARG A 51 9.08 0.27 1.61
CA ARG A 51 9.18 1.72 1.87
C ARG A 51 8.12 2.18 2.86
N ARG A 52 6.86 1.77 2.71
CA ARG A 52 5.77 2.19 3.60
C ARG A 52 5.92 1.66 5.01
N VAL A 53 6.33 0.40 5.18
CA VAL A 53 6.61 -0.18 6.49
C VAL A 53 7.80 0.53 7.14
N ARG A 54 8.85 0.84 6.38
CA ARG A 54 9.98 1.64 6.86
C ARG A 54 9.56 3.05 7.30
N ASP A 55 8.84 3.78 6.45
CA ASP A 55 8.32 5.11 6.76
C ASP A 55 7.46 5.07 8.05
N TRP A 56 6.67 4.00 8.22
CA TRP A 56 5.84 3.81 9.40
C TRP A 56 6.65 3.54 10.66
N ILE A 57 7.66 2.66 10.61
CA ILE A 57 8.58 2.43 11.73
C ILE A 57 9.33 3.72 12.10
N GLN A 58 9.71 4.53 11.10
CA GLN A 58 10.40 5.81 11.33
C GLN A 58 9.49 6.88 11.94
N SER A 59 8.18 6.84 11.67
CA SER A 59 7.21 7.82 12.16
C SER A 59 6.86 7.69 13.64
N VAL A 60 7.28 6.59 14.28
CA VAL A 60 6.95 6.32 15.69
C VAL A 60 8.08 6.81 16.56
N GLU A 61 7.74 7.72 17.46
CA GLU A 61 8.61 8.20 18.51
C GLU A 61 8.33 7.39 19.78
N ILE A 62 9.39 6.85 20.38
CA ILE A 62 9.31 6.16 21.67
C ILE A 62 10.04 7.01 22.70
N PRO A 63 9.37 7.43 23.78
CA PRO A 63 10.01 8.13 24.88
C PRO A 63 11.14 7.27 25.47
N PRO A 64 12.34 7.82 25.71
CA PRO A 64 13.45 7.08 26.32
C PRO A 64 13.07 6.41 27.65
N GLU A 65 12.13 7.00 28.38
CA GLU A 65 11.60 6.53 29.66
C GLU A 65 10.96 5.14 29.56
N ALA A 66 10.29 4.86 28.43
CA ALA A 66 9.63 3.57 28.21
C ALA A 66 10.62 2.39 28.25
N PHE A 67 11.89 2.60 27.87
CA PHE A 67 12.93 1.56 27.98
C PHE A 67 13.33 1.30 29.43
N ILE A 68 13.46 2.37 30.21
CA ILE A 68 13.84 2.30 31.62
C ILE A 68 12.76 1.56 32.40
N GLU A 69 11.49 1.87 32.13
CA GLU A 69 10.33 1.26 32.80
C GLU A 69 10.22 -0.25 32.52
N ILE A 70 10.65 -0.71 31.35
CA ILE A 70 10.73 -2.14 31.02
C ILE A 70 12.05 -2.81 31.45
N GLY A 71 12.91 -2.10 32.20
CA GLY A 71 14.17 -2.62 32.71
C GLY A 71 15.25 -2.83 31.63
N ARG A 72 15.20 -2.06 30.55
CA ARG A 72 16.19 -2.10 29.46
C ARG A 72 17.04 -0.81 29.49
N PRO A 73 18.33 -0.90 29.11
CA PRO A 73 19.13 0.31 28.94
C PRO A 73 18.48 1.17 27.83
N PRO A 74 18.41 2.51 28.01
CA PRO A 74 17.92 3.39 26.96
C PRO A 74 18.80 3.22 25.73
N LEU A 75 18.18 3.12 24.55
CA LEU A 75 18.92 3.06 23.31
C LEU A 75 19.58 4.42 23.06
N VAL A 76 20.90 4.41 22.86
CA VAL A 76 21.69 5.63 22.64
C VAL A 76 21.28 6.33 21.35
N ASN A 77 20.78 5.57 20.37
CA ASN A 77 20.41 6.08 19.05
C ASN A 77 19.02 5.58 18.62
N HIS A 78 18.17 6.50 18.17
CA HIS A 78 16.85 6.18 17.62
C HIS A 78 16.91 5.30 16.37
N SER A 79 18.01 5.33 15.59
CA SER A 79 18.17 4.40 14.47
C SER A 79 18.22 2.95 14.94
N ASP A 80 18.92 2.67 16.05
CA ASP A 80 19.09 1.31 16.56
C ASP A 80 17.75 0.70 16.96
N PHE A 81 16.85 1.52 17.53
CA PHE A 81 15.49 1.10 17.82
C PHE A 81 14.77 0.66 16.54
N ARG A 82 14.75 1.52 15.52
CA ARG A 82 14.03 1.29 14.26
C ARG A 82 14.55 0.06 13.53
N GLU A 83 15.86 -0.12 13.50
CA GLU A 83 16.51 -1.27 12.89
C GLU A 83 16.20 -2.58 13.65
N ARG A 84 16.14 -2.54 15.00
CA ARG A 84 15.71 -3.69 15.82
C ARG A 84 14.24 -4.03 15.64
N VAL A 85 13.35 -3.04 15.57
CA VAL A 85 11.93 -3.24 15.24
C VAL A 85 11.81 -3.96 13.90
N TYR A 86 12.51 -3.48 12.88
CA TYR A 86 12.49 -4.09 11.55
C TYR A 86 13.04 -5.53 11.58
N SER A 87 14.18 -5.77 12.22
CA SER A 87 14.78 -7.11 12.33
C SER A 87 13.85 -8.09 13.06
N GLN A 88 13.21 -7.67 14.16
CA GLN A 88 12.24 -8.50 14.88
C GLN A 88 10.99 -8.79 14.06
N LEU A 89 10.48 -7.79 13.31
CA LEU A 89 9.34 -7.99 12.43
C LEU A 89 9.65 -9.04 11.36
N ILE A 90 10.82 -8.93 10.71
CA ILE A 90 11.22 -9.90 9.67
C ILE A 90 11.46 -11.28 10.29
N ARG A 91 12.09 -11.37 11.46
CA ARG A 91 12.29 -12.63 12.17
C ARG A 91 10.98 -13.34 12.50
N LEU A 92 9.99 -12.62 13.03
CA LEU A 92 8.69 -13.21 13.38
C LEU A 92 7.84 -13.59 12.16
N THR A 93 8.01 -12.90 11.03
CA THR A 93 7.23 -13.17 9.82
C THR A 93 7.85 -14.20 8.88
N THR A 94 9.18 -14.33 8.89
CA THR A 94 9.91 -15.19 7.95
C THR A 94 10.71 -16.31 8.62
N GLY A 95 10.94 -16.22 9.93
CA GLY A 95 11.84 -17.10 10.68
C GLY A 95 13.32 -16.76 10.54
N GLU A 96 13.68 -15.80 9.68
CA GLU A 96 15.07 -15.48 9.37
C GLU A 96 15.59 -14.26 10.14
N THR A 97 16.86 -14.32 10.55
CA THR A 97 17.52 -13.17 11.18
C THR A 97 18.15 -12.28 10.11
N VAL A 98 17.73 -11.02 10.08
CA VAL A 98 18.22 -10.06 9.09
C VAL A 98 19.09 -9.01 9.76
N ASP A 99 20.20 -8.69 9.10
CA ASP A 99 21.09 -7.56 9.44
C ASP A 99 20.24 -6.29 9.60
N PRO A 100 20.23 -5.66 10.78
CA PRO A 100 19.40 -4.47 11.03
C PRO A 100 19.68 -3.33 10.02
N SER A 101 20.91 -3.23 9.50
CA SER A 101 21.29 -2.26 8.47
C SER A 101 20.67 -2.55 7.09
N ALA A 102 20.14 -3.76 6.85
CA ALA A 102 19.42 -4.10 5.63
C ALA A 102 18.13 -3.28 5.47
N MET A 103 17.58 -2.75 6.56
CA MET A 103 16.49 -1.76 6.50
C MET A 103 16.89 -0.53 5.67
N GLY A 104 18.16 -0.09 5.77
CA GLY A 104 18.70 1.05 5.06
C GLY A 104 19.18 0.74 3.64
N LYS A 105 19.66 -0.48 3.38
CA LYS A 105 20.15 -0.92 2.06
C LYS A 105 19.01 -0.87 1.05
N SER A 106 19.06 0.18 0.24
CA SER A 106 18.01 0.55 -0.70
C SER A 106 18.12 -0.29 -1.96
N ILE A 107 16.97 -0.83 -2.38
CA ILE A 107 16.69 -1.22 -3.77
C ILE A 107 17.68 -2.28 -4.27
N GLU A 108 17.34 -3.55 -4.03
CA GLU A 108 17.88 -4.63 -4.84
C GLU A 108 17.37 -4.41 -6.28
N TRP A 109 18.29 -3.98 -7.15
CA TRP A 109 18.01 -3.75 -8.57
C TRP A 109 17.83 -5.07 -9.33
N THR A 110 18.20 -6.19 -8.72
CA THR A 110 18.09 -7.53 -9.27
C THR A 110 16.73 -8.14 -8.89
N PRO A 111 15.72 -8.14 -9.78
CA PRO A 111 14.36 -8.62 -9.45
C PRO A 111 14.31 -10.13 -9.17
N TRP A 112 15.38 -10.87 -9.44
CA TRP A 112 15.43 -12.34 -9.37
C TRP A 112 16.02 -12.87 -8.05
N VAL A 113 16.55 -12.02 -7.18
CA VAL A 113 17.10 -12.44 -5.89
C VAL A 113 16.04 -12.14 -4.83
N ILE A 114 15.35 -13.19 -4.38
CA ILE A 114 14.42 -13.09 -3.26
C ILE A 114 15.25 -13.24 -1.99
N SER A 115 15.68 -12.11 -1.45
CA SER A 115 16.23 -12.05 -0.10
C SER A 115 15.10 -12.33 0.93
N PRO A 116 15.40 -12.99 2.06
CA PRO A 116 14.39 -13.29 3.07
C PRO A 116 13.63 -12.05 3.57
N ASP A 117 14.31 -10.90 3.64
CA ASP A 117 13.69 -9.64 4.03
C ASP A 117 12.72 -9.09 2.97
N ASN A 118 12.85 -9.49 1.71
CA ASN A 118 11.90 -9.14 0.66
C ASN A 118 10.72 -10.12 0.57
N ALA A 119 10.82 -11.33 1.11
CA ALA A 119 9.76 -12.34 1.02
C ALA A 119 8.43 -11.85 1.64
N LEU A 120 8.49 -11.17 2.80
CA LEU A 120 7.32 -10.55 3.42
C LEU A 120 6.66 -9.50 2.50
N PHE A 121 7.47 -8.64 1.88
CA PHE A 121 6.98 -7.54 1.06
C PHE A 121 6.50 -7.98 -0.33
N ALA A 122 6.94 -9.14 -0.79
CA ALA A 122 6.47 -9.82 -2.00
C ALA A 122 5.08 -10.45 -1.86
N LEU A 123 4.48 -10.44 -0.66
CA LEU A 123 3.11 -10.88 -0.48
C LEU A 123 2.09 -9.83 -0.97
N GLU A 124 0.89 -10.29 -1.30
CA GLU A 124 -0.27 -9.40 -1.47
C GLU A 124 -0.52 -8.61 -0.18
N LEU A 125 -1.01 -7.37 -0.30
CA LEU A 125 -1.15 -6.46 0.84
C LEU A 125 -1.91 -7.12 2.00
N GLU A 126 -2.99 -7.82 1.72
CA GLU A 126 -3.80 -8.53 2.73
C GLU A 126 -3.01 -9.64 3.44
N LYS A 127 -2.26 -10.45 2.68
CA LYS A 127 -1.40 -11.51 3.23
C LYS A 127 -0.25 -10.93 4.04
N MET A 128 0.41 -9.88 3.53
CA MET A 128 1.47 -9.16 4.22
C MET A 128 0.95 -8.62 5.56
N MET A 129 -0.22 -7.97 5.57
CA MET A 129 -0.82 -7.44 6.80
C MET A 129 -1.22 -8.55 7.77
N GLY A 130 -1.69 -9.70 7.28
CA GLY A 130 -1.91 -10.89 8.10
C GLY A 130 -0.63 -11.33 8.83
N GLN A 131 0.48 -11.46 8.11
CA GLN A 131 1.78 -11.81 8.72
C GLN A 131 2.26 -10.74 9.72
N ILE A 132 2.10 -9.46 9.41
CA ILE A 132 2.44 -8.37 10.35
C ILE A 132 1.56 -8.44 11.61
N GLN A 133 0.28 -8.79 11.47
CA GLN A 133 -0.63 -8.98 12.60
C GLN A 133 -0.23 -10.19 13.46
N ASP A 134 0.14 -11.32 12.84
CA ASP A 134 0.63 -12.49 13.56
C ASP A 134 1.92 -12.16 14.34
N ALA A 135 2.83 -11.41 13.74
CA ALA A 135 4.04 -10.93 14.41
C ALA A 135 3.72 -9.95 15.57
N ALA A 136 2.71 -9.11 15.42
CA ALA A 136 2.26 -8.20 16.48
C ALA A 136 1.61 -8.95 17.65
N ASP A 137 0.78 -9.96 17.37
CA ASP A 137 0.18 -10.83 18.38
C ASP A 137 1.29 -11.62 19.11
N ALA A 138 2.29 -12.17 18.41
CA ALA A 138 3.43 -12.86 19.03
C ALA A 138 4.30 -11.92 19.90
N ALA A 139 4.52 -10.67 19.47
CA ALA A 139 5.23 -9.67 20.28
C ALA A 139 4.42 -9.24 21.51
N LEU A 140 3.09 -9.21 21.41
CA LEU A 140 2.19 -8.93 22.53
C LEU A 140 2.17 -10.09 23.54
N GLU A 141 2.19 -11.35 23.08
CA GLU A 141 2.22 -12.54 23.94
C GLU A 141 3.57 -12.70 24.66
N HIS A 142 4.68 -12.39 23.98
CA HIS A 142 6.03 -12.54 24.51
C HIS A 142 6.86 -11.25 24.39
N PRO A 143 6.49 -10.19 25.15
CA PRO A 143 7.10 -8.87 24.99
C PRO A 143 8.58 -8.83 25.41
N ASN A 144 9.05 -9.76 26.24
CA ASN A 144 10.46 -9.87 26.62
C ASN A 144 11.37 -10.41 25.50
N ILE A 145 10.83 -11.20 24.56
CA ILE A 145 11.56 -11.78 23.42
C ILE A 145 11.70 -10.77 22.27
N ASN A 146 10.67 -9.94 22.07
CA ASN A 146 10.59 -8.92 21.02
C ASN A 146 10.26 -7.54 21.59
N PRO A 147 11.09 -6.99 22.50
CA PRO A 147 10.71 -5.80 23.27
C PRO A 147 10.57 -4.55 22.39
N GLU A 148 11.44 -4.37 21.40
CA GLU A 148 11.37 -3.22 20.50
C GLU A 148 10.12 -3.25 19.62
N LEU A 149 9.79 -4.42 19.06
CA LEU A 149 8.58 -4.59 18.26
C LEU A 149 7.30 -4.45 19.12
N TYR A 150 7.32 -4.99 20.33
CA TYR A 150 6.26 -4.81 21.31
C TYR A 150 6.02 -3.32 21.61
N LEU A 151 7.09 -2.59 21.97
CA LEU A 151 7.02 -1.15 22.22
C LEU A 151 6.57 -0.40 20.97
N PHE A 152 7.06 -0.76 19.78
CA PHE A 152 6.63 -0.14 18.53
C PHE A 152 5.11 -0.21 18.34
N PHE A 153 4.49 -1.36 18.59
CA PHE A 153 3.04 -1.53 18.44
C PHE A 153 2.23 -0.89 19.57
N SER A 154 2.76 -0.89 20.80
CA SER A 154 2.02 -0.50 22.02
C SER A 154 2.28 0.93 22.52
N ALA A 155 3.40 1.58 22.18
CA ALA A 155 3.82 2.86 22.77
C ALA A 155 2.88 4.05 22.48
N ALA A 156 2.09 3.97 21.41
CA ALA A 156 1.09 5.00 21.09
C ALA A 156 -0.28 4.73 21.74
N ALA A 157 -0.40 3.70 22.59
CA ALA A 157 -1.58 3.51 23.41
C ALA A 157 -1.76 4.74 24.33
N HIS A 158 -3.01 5.00 24.72
CA HIS A 158 -3.43 6.24 25.41
C HIS A 158 -2.38 6.76 26.42
N PRO A 159 -1.89 8.00 26.29
CA PRO A 159 -0.77 8.51 27.11
C PRO A 159 -1.01 8.40 28.61
N ASP A 160 -2.26 8.56 29.03
CA ASP A 160 -2.67 8.48 30.44
C ASP A 160 -2.74 7.04 30.98
N ASN A 161 -2.34 6.04 30.21
CA ASN A 161 -2.55 4.64 30.54
C ASN A 161 -1.29 3.79 30.30
N ASP A 162 -0.62 3.45 31.41
CA ASP A 162 0.56 2.57 31.48
C ASP A 162 0.26 1.09 31.14
N ASP A 163 -0.75 0.82 30.32
CA ASP A 163 -1.15 -0.52 29.89
C ASP A 163 0.02 -1.29 29.27
N HIS A 164 0.86 -0.61 28.49
CA HIS A 164 2.01 -1.22 27.84
C HIS A 164 3.10 -1.62 28.85
N ILE A 165 3.38 -0.80 29.86
CA ILE A 165 4.34 -1.13 30.92
C ILE A 165 3.77 -2.26 31.80
N ARG A 166 2.51 -2.13 32.22
CA ARG A 166 1.84 -3.14 33.07
C ARG A 166 1.81 -4.50 32.40
N TRP A 167 1.44 -4.55 31.13
CA TRP A 167 1.42 -5.80 30.38
C TRP A 167 2.82 -6.36 30.17
N PHE A 168 3.82 -5.53 29.88
CA PHE A 168 5.21 -5.98 29.76
C PHE A 168 5.68 -6.72 31.04
N ILE A 169 5.34 -6.20 32.22
CA ILE A 169 5.66 -6.81 33.51
C ILE A 169 4.82 -8.08 33.75
N TRP A 170 3.51 -8.02 33.53
CA TRP A 170 2.60 -9.14 33.79
C TRP A 170 2.80 -10.34 32.86
N ALA A 171 3.14 -10.11 31.60
CA ALA A 171 3.38 -11.18 30.63
C ALA A 171 4.60 -12.07 30.99
N GLN A 172 5.46 -11.60 31.90
CA GLN A 172 6.60 -12.38 32.41
C GLN A 172 6.26 -13.21 33.65
N GLN A 173 5.07 -13.01 34.21
CA GLN A 173 4.61 -13.69 35.40
C GLN A 173 3.68 -14.84 35.00
N PRO A 174 3.58 -15.92 35.81
CA PRO A 174 2.53 -16.91 35.62
C PRO A 174 1.16 -16.20 35.61
N PRO A 175 0.22 -16.62 34.73
CA PRO A 175 -1.10 -16.01 34.68
C PRO A 175 -1.76 -16.10 36.05
N ALA A 176 -2.32 -14.98 36.53
CA ALA A 176 -2.98 -14.97 37.83
C ALA A 176 -4.17 -15.95 37.81
N SER A 177 -4.20 -16.86 38.78
CA SER A 177 -5.31 -17.78 38.97
C SER A 177 -6.58 -16.99 39.32
N THR A 178 -7.67 -17.26 38.63
CA THR A 178 -8.98 -16.65 38.92
C THR A 178 -9.53 -17.08 40.29
N ALA A 179 -9.06 -18.21 40.83
CA ALA A 179 -9.43 -18.68 42.17
C ALA A 179 -8.66 -17.93 43.26
N ASP A 180 -7.40 -17.58 43.01
CA ASP A 180 -6.52 -16.97 44.02
C ASP A 180 -6.68 -15.44 44.06
N ASP A 181 -6.76 -14.79 42.90
CA ASP A 181 -6.90 -13.33 42.78
C ASP A 181 -7.74 -12.95 41.54
N PRO A 182 -9.08 -12.98 41.65
CA PRO A 182 -9.97 -12.67 40.53
C PRO A 182 -9.84 -11.22 40.04
N ALA A 183 -9.47 -10.28 40.93
CA ALA A 183 -9.33 -8.88 40.59
C ALA A 183 -8.10 -8.65 39.68
N ARG A 184 -6.97 -9.27 40.04
CA ARG A 184 -5.76 -9.21 39.21
C ARG A 184 -5.92 -9.96 37.90
N ALA A 185 -6.50 -11.16 37.92
CA ALA A 185 -6.75 -11.93 36.70
C ALA A 185 -7.62 -11.14 35.71
N LYS A 186 -8.68 -10.47 36.20
CA LYS A 186 -9.50 -9.57 35.39
C LYS A 186 -8.71 -8.38 34.86
N SER A 187 -7.92 -7.71 35.71
CA SER A 187 -7.12 -6.55 35.29
C SER A 187 -6.10 -6.90 34.20
N GLN A 188 -5.45 -8.07 34.32
CA GLN A 188 -4.54 -8.59 33.30
C GLN A 188 -5.26 -8.84 31.97
N ALA A 189 -6.41 -9.55 32.01
CA ALA A 189 -7.20 -9.83 30.82
C ALA A 189 -7.72 -8.55 30.14
N ASP A 190 -8.25 -7.61 30.91
CA ASP A 190 -8.77 -6.34 30.38
C ASP A 190 -7.65 -5.51 29.72
N THR A 191 -6.45 -5.50 30.32
CA THR A 191 -5.28 -4.80 29.78
C THR A 191 -4.80 -5.42 28.47
N TYR A 192 -4.69 -6.75 28.41
CA TYR A 192 -4.36 -7.46 27.17
C TYR A 192 -5.37 -7.17 26.05
N VAL A 193 -6.67 -7.22 26.36
CA VAL A 193 -7.74 -6.95 25.38
C VAL A 193 -7.68 -5.51 24.86
N ARG A 194 -7.42 -4.53 25.74
CA ARG A 194 -7.26 -3.12 25.33
C ARG A 194 -6.06 -2.94 24.40
N LEU A 195 -4.89 -3.48 24.76
CA LEU A 195 -3.69 -3.40 23.93
C LEU A 195 -3.90 -4.09 22.58
N ARG A 196 -4.44 -5.32 22.56
CA ARG A 196 -4.70 -6.06 21.33
C ARG A 196 -5.65 -5.30 20.40
N ARG A 197 -6.73 -4.74 20.96
CA ARG A 197 -7.68 -3.92 20.20
C ARG A 197 -7.01 -2.66 19.63
N PHE A 198 -6.16 -2.01 20.42
CA PHE A 198 -5.41 -0.83 19.98
C PHE A 198 -4.46 -1.16 18.81
N ILE A 199 -3.66 -2.22 18.96
CA ILE A 199 -2.72 -2.70 17.93
C ILE A 199 -3.48 -3.02 16.64
N ARG A 200 -4.59 -3.76 16.73
CA ARG A 200 -5.43 -4.09 15.57
C ARG A 200 -5.93 -2.85 14.84
N ARG A 201 -6.50 -1.87 15.56
CA ARG A 201 -6.99 -0.61 14.95
C ARG A 201 -5.87 0.16 14.25
N ARG A 202 -4.67 0.15 14.83
CA ARG A 202 -3.50 0.80 14.26
C ARG A 202 -3.03 0.10 12.98
N LEU A 203 -3.03 -1.22 12.96
CA LEU A 203 -2.75 -2.03 11.76
C LEU A 203 -3.80 -1.80 10.68
N ASP A 204 -5.09 -1.76 11.03
CA ASP A 204 -6.19 -1.48 10.11
C ASP A 204 -6.01 -0.09 9.45
N ALA A 205 -5.69 0.93 10.26
CA ALA A 205 -5.45 2.29 9.76
C ALA A 205 -4.24 2.36 8.82
N PHE A 206 -3.16 1.61 9.13
CA PHE A 206 -1.99 1.49 8.27
C PHE A 206 -2.33 0.80 6.95
N GLN A 207 -3.05 -0.33 6.99
CA GLN A 207 -3.51 -1.06 5.80
C GLN A 207 -4.39 -0.20 4.90
N LEU A 208 -5.35 0.52 5.48
CA LEU A 208 -6.22 1.44 4.74
C LEU A 208 -5.41 2.53 4.02
N THR A 209 -4.45 3.13 4.73
CA THR A 209 -3.57 4.17 4.17
C THR A 209 -2.68 3.62 3.05
N MET A 210 -2.12 2.42 3.23
CA MET A 210 -1.32 1.76 2.20
C MET A 210 -2.13 1.46 0.94
N SER A 211 -3.32 0.86 1.11
CA SER A 211 -4.23 0.52 0.02
C SER A 211 -4.61 1.76 -0.79
N TYR A 212 -5.04 2.82 -0.11
CA TYR A 212 -5.40 4.09 -0.75
C TYR A 212 -4.23 4.71 -1.52
N ARG A 213 -3.03 4.75 -0.93
CA ARG A 213 -1.83 5.31 -1.57
C ARG A 213 -1.38 4.47 -2.77
N TRP A 214 -1.50 3.14 -2.70
CA TRP A 214 -1.19 2.24 -3.82
C TRP A 214 -2.15 2.46 -4.99
N GLN A 215 -3.46 2.50 -4.71
CA GLN A 215 -4.49 2.73 -5.71
C GLN A 215 -4.32 4.09 -6.39
N THR A 216 -4.10 5.15 -5.59
CA THR A 216 -3.85 6.50 -6.11
C THR A 216 -2.61 6.52 -7.00
N GLY A 217 -1.51 5.87 -6.58
CA GLY A 217 -0.30 5.76 -7.39
C GLY A 217 -0.54 5.05 -8.74
N ASN A 218 -1.26 3.94 -8.73
CA ASN A 218 -1.62 3.22 -9.96
C ASN A 218 -2.52 4.05 -10.89
N GLN A 219 -3.48 4.80 -10.32
CA GLN A 219 -4.36 5.67 -11.10
C GLN A 219 -3.58 6.79 -11.78
N VAL A 220 -2.69 7.46 -11.04
CA VAL A 220 -1.81 8.50 -11.61
C VAL A 220 -0.91 7.92 -12.69
N ALA A 221 -0.28 6.77 -12.45
CA ALA A 221 0.56 6.10 -13.44
C ALA A 221 -0.23 5.74 -14.71
N SER A 222 -1.47 5.26 -14.55
CA SER A 222 -2.35 4.93 -15.68
C SER A 222 -2.74 6.16 -16.51
N VAL A 223 -3.08 7.27 -15.86
CA VAL A 223 -3.42 8.53 -16.54
C VAL A 223 -2.20 9.06 -17.32
N LEU A 224 -1.02 9.06 -16.69
CA LEU A 224 0.22 9.51 -17.34
C LEU A 224 0.59 8.63 -18.54
N LEU A 225 0.53 7.30 -18.39
CA LEU A 225 0.88 6.39 -19.47
C LEU A 225 -0.12 6.50 -20.63
N GLY A 226 -1.41 6.62 -20.34
CA GLY A 226 -2.45 6.84 -21.35
C GLY A 226 -2.25 8.17 -22.10
N ALA A 227 -1.91 9.25 -21.39
CA ALA A 227 -1.60 10.53 -22.01
C ALA A 227 -0.36 10.45 -22.90
N VAL A 228 0.72 9.80 -22.45
CA VAL A 228 1.95 9.62 -23.23
C VAL A 228 1.69 8.76 -24.48
N ALA A 229 0.94 7.67 -24.35
CA ALA A 229 0.61 6.79 -25.47
C ALA A 229 -0.23 7.54 -26.52
N LEU A 230 -1.27 8.25 -26.08
CA LEU A 230 -2.12 9.04 -26.98
C LEU A 230 -1.32 10.17 -27.66
N PHE A 231 -0.46 10.86 -26.91
CA PHE A 231 0.44 11.86 -27.48
C PHE A 231 1.34 11.26 -28.56
N GLY A 232 1.94 10.10 -28.32
CA GLY A 232 2.76 9.39 -29.31
C GLY A 232 1.98 9.05 -30.59
N CYS A 233 0.74 8.56 -30.45
CA CYS A 233 -0.13 8.31 -31.61
C CYS A 233 -0.46 9.59 -32.38
N LEU A 234 -0.75 10.68 -31.68
CA LEU A 234 -1.06 11.98 -32.27
C LEU A 234 0.14 12.60 -32.99
N VAL A 235 1.33 12.50 -32.41
CA VAL A 235 2.59 12.93 -33.05
C VAL A 235 2.87 12.11 -34.30
N TYR A 236 2.66 10.79 -34.26
CA TYR A 236 2.81 9.93 -35.43
C TYR A 236 1.83 10.32 -36.56
N LEU A 237 0.57 10.59 -36.22
CA LEU A 237 -0.42 11.08 -37.19
C LEU A 237 -0.04 12.45 -37.76
N ALA A 238 0.39 13.38 -36.91
CA ALA A 238 0.86 14.70 -37.33
C ALA A 238 2.12 14.62 -38.20
N TRP A 239 3.00 13.64 -37.98
CA TRP A 239 4.13 13.41 -38.89
C TRP A 239 3.64 13.06 -40.30
N THR A 240 2.67 12.15 -40.40
CA THR A 240 2.12 11.74 -41.70
C THR A 240 1.23 12.80 -42.35
N ASN A 241 0.66 13.71 -41.56
CA ASN A 241 -0.20 14.80 -41.98
C ASN A 241 0.22 16.09 -41.24
N PRO A 242 1.29 16.78 -41.70
CA PRO A 242 1.86 17.90 -40.97
C PRO A 242 0.82 18.99 -40.72
N PRO A 243 0.68 19.46 -39.47
CA PRO A 243 -0.27 20.50 -39.12
C PRO A 243 0.06 21.79 -39.87
N GLN A 244 -0.98 22.47 -40.35
CA GLN A 244 -0.82 23.74 -41.07
C GLN A 244 -0.65 24.92 -40.10
N ASN A 245 -1.17 24.80 -38.86
CA ASN A 245 -1.09 25.84 -37.86
C ASN A 245 -0.25 25.39 -36.64
N PRO A 246 0.59 26.26 -36.06
CA PRO A 246 1.36 25.92 -34.86
C PRO A 246 0.47 25.66 -33.63
N LEU A 247 -0.75 26.20 -33.60
CA LEU A 247 -1.74 25.95 -32.56
C LEU A 247 -2.20 24.48 -32.51
N ASP A 248 -2.08 23.75 -33.62
CA ASP A 248 -2.46 22.34 -33.68
C ASP A 248 -1.57 21.51 -32.75
N TRP A 249 -0.28 21.83 -32.64
CA TRP A 249 0.64 21.16 -31.70
C TRP A 249 0.21 21.33 -30.24
N VAL A 250 -0.25 22.53 -29.86
CA VAL A 250 -0.78 22.78 -28.52
C VAL A 250 -2.05 21.97 -28.28
N MET A 251 -2.94 21.90 -29.28
CA MET A 251 -4.12 21.05 -29.19
C MET A 251 -3.78 19.56 -29.05
N LEU A 252 -2.73 19.04 -29.70
CA LEU A 252 -2.32 17.64 -29.51
C LEU A 252 -1.94 17.33 -28.06
N VAL A 253 -1.27 18.25 -27.37
CA VAL A 253 -0.92 18.11 -25.95
C VAL A 253 -2.18 18.16 -25.08
N VAL A 254 -3.10 19.09 -25.34
CA VAL A 254 -4.34 19.20 -24.57
C VAL A 254 -5.22 17.95 -24.76
N VAL A 255 -5.35 17.47 -26.00
CA VAL A 255 -6.12 16.26 -26.32
C VAL A 255 -5.49 15.01 -25.71
N SER A 256 -4.15 14.91 -25.70
CA SER A 256 -3.48 13.76 -25.10
C SER A 256 -3.69 13.69 -23.59
N LEU A 257 -3.59 14.82 -22.89
CA LEU A 257 -3.88 14.92 -21.47
C LEU A 257 -5.34 14.61 -21.15
N ALA A 258 -6.28 15.17 -21.92
CA ALA A 258 -7.70 14.89 -21.76
C ALA A 258 -8.01 13.39 -21.96
N GLY A 259 -7.40 12.76 -22.97
CA GLY A 259 -7.56 11.33 -23.21
C GLY A 259 -6.98 10.46 -22.10
N GLY A 260 -5.83 10.84 -21.52
CA GLY A 260 -5.26 10.16 -20.36
C GLY A 260 -6.19 10.21 -19.13
N ILE A 261 -6.80 11.38 -18.86
CA ILE A 261 -7.75 11.56 -17.76
C ILE A 261 -9.04 10.75 -17.98
N MET A 262 -9.51 10.66 -19.23
CA MET A 262 -10.74 9.94 -19.58
C MET A 262 -10.55 8.42 -19.69
N ALA A 263 -9.31 7.92 -19.80
CA ALA A 263 -9.03 6.50 -20.00
C ALA A 263 -9.62 5.58 -18.91
N PRO A 264 -9.54 5.89 -17.59
CA PRO A 264 -10.20 5.08 -16.56
C PRO A 264 -11.72 5.02 -16.73
N ALA A 265 -12.37 6.16 -17.02
CA ALA A 265 -13.82 6.20 -17.24
C ALA A 265 -14.24 5.41 -18.49
N ALA A 266 -13.45 5.49 -19.56
CA ALA A 266 -13.67 4.70 -20.78
C ALA A 266 -13.57 3.20 -20.51
N LYS A 267 -12.60 2.76 -19.69
CA LYS A 267 -12.47 1.37 -19.26
C LYS A 267 -13.73 0.91 -18.51
N ASP A 268 -14.20 1.69 -17.55
CA ASP A 268 -15.38 1.34 -16.75
C ASP A 268 -16.65 1.27 -17.61
N LEU A 269 -16.83 2.20 -18.55
CA LEU A 269 -17.92 2.17 -19.51
C LEU A 269 -17.89 0.91 -20.39
N VAL A 270 -16.71 0.53 -20.88
CA VAL A 270 -16.54 -0.69 -21.69
C VAL A 270 -16.83 -1.95 -20.86
N MET A 271 -16.40 -2.00 -19.60
CA MET A 271 -16.71 -3.12 -18.72
C MET A 271 -18.21 -3.21 -18.44
N ALA A 272 -18.88 -2.08 -18.21
CA ALA A 272 -20.34 -2.03 -18.05
C ALA A 272 -21.08 -2.51 -19.31
N LEU A 273 -20.67 -2.04 -20.50
CA LEU A 273 -21.24 -2.47 -21.77
C LEU A 273 -20.99 -3.96 -22.05
N LYS A 274 -19.80 -4.48 -21.74
CA LYS A 274 -19.50 -5.92 -21.84
C LYS A 274 -20.43 -6.74 -20.95
N ARG A 275 -20.70 -6.28 -19.72
CA ARG A 275 -21.61 -6.95 -18.78
C ARG A 275 -23.06 -6.99 -19.30
N VAL A 276 -23.55 -5.90 -19.89
CA VAL A 276 -24.88 -5.85 -20.52
C VAL A 276 -24.94 -6.78 -21.73
N ARG A 277 -23.90 -6.78 -22.59
CA ARG A 277 -23.85 -7.63 -23.77
C ARG A 277 -23.74 -9.12 -23.44
N SER A 278 -23.03 -9.49 -22.37
CA SER A 278 -22.85 -10.88 -21.96
C SER A 278 -24.07 -11.49 -21.26
N GLY A 279 -25.19 -10.77 -21.17
CA GLY A 279 -26.40 -11.26 -20.53
C GLY A 279 -26.28 -11.26 -19.01
N GLY A 280 -26.14 -10.06 -18.44
CA GLY A 280 -26.75 -9.84 -17.12
C GLY A 280 -28.25 -10.09 -17.17
#